data_AF-A0A930RLD2-F1
#
_entry.id   AF-A0A930RLD2-F1
#
_cell.length_a   1.000
_cell.length_b   1.000
_cell.length_c   1.000
_cell.angle_alpha   90.00
_cell.angle_beta   90.00
_cell.angle_gamma   90.00
#
_symmetry.space_group_name_H-M   'P 1'
#
loop_
_entity.id
_entity.type
_entity.pdbx_description
1 polymer ?
#
loop_
_entity_poly.entity_id
_entity_poly.type
_entity_poly.pdbx_seq_one_letter_code
_entity_poly.pdbx_strand_id
1 'polypeptide(L)'
;MKDFRVDHLKKSYGAKSLLEDVSFIINEGEHVGLIGQNGTGKSTLLSILAGVDFAESGDITTSNDYRIGYLSQQPELDDEDTIFEALYKGDHPTLKVVHDYEEVVEQLRENPTSESLTKRYSVLEQKMNEIDGWQVEVQIKTILQKMGLTDIQKKVGTLSGGQKKRVGLAKVLMEEPDLLLLDEPTNHLDLEAIEWLEGYLANYKGAMMLVTHDRYFLERAVTHMFELVNGRIEAYEGNYESYLEQRSQREQIAARMSQKQKRLYLSELEWMRQGAQARSTKQQARIHRFEALEKEVKQTTSNDKLVMEFDQARIGKRVFQMEDVGLSINGQQIVKNLDWIIQSQARVGIAGVNGVGKSTFLNAIAGQIPFDSGQFVVGETVRIAYYKQQDEDIPMDKQLIQYLR
;
A
#
# COMPACT_ATOMS: atom_id res chain seq x y z
N MET A 1 17.90 -21.81 6.02
CA MET A 1 17.58 -20.39 5.89
C MET A 1 17.20 -20.21 4.45
N LYS A 2 15.92 -19.94 4.20
CA LYS A 2 15.40 -19.71 2.85
C LYS A 2 15.52 -18.22 2.56
N ASP A 3 16.62 -17.82 1.94
CA ASP A 3 16.88 -16.40 1.64
C ASP A 3 16.29 -16.04 0.27
N PHE A 4 15.74 -14.83 0.16
CA PHE A 4 15.28 -14.26 -1.09
C PHE A 4 16.24 -13.17 -1.55
N ARG A 5 16.97 -13.41 -2.64
CA ARG A 5 18.02 -12.52 -3.11
C ARG A 5 17.68 -11.92 -4.47
N VAL A 6 17.95 -10.62 -4.58
CA VAL A 6 17.74 -9.82 -5.77
C VAL A 6 19.06 -9.12 -6.12
N ASP A 7 19.54 -9.28 -7.34
CA ASP A 7 20.78 -8.66 -7.83
C ASP A 7 20.53 -7.87 -9.12
N HIS A 8 20.88 -6.59 -9.11
CA HIS A 8 20.99 -5.70 -10.26
C HIS A 8 19.71 -5.63 -11.13
N LEU A 9 18.54 -5.64 -10.49
CA LEU A 9 17.26 -5.54 -11.19
C LEU A 9 17.10 -4.19 -11.87
N LYS A 10 16.68 -4.25 -13.14
CA LYS A 10 16.40 -3.08 -13.97
C LYS A 10 15.05 -3.21 -14.67
N LYS A 11 14.29 -2.12 -14.70
CA LYS A 11 13.00 -2.03 -15.39
C LYS A 11 12.74 -0.60 -15.85
N SER A 12 12.40 -0.45 -17.12
CA SER A 12 11.96 0.81 -17.71
C SER A 12 10.51 0.69 -18.19
N TYR A 13 9.78 1.81 -18.18
CA TYR A 13 8.47 1.91 -18.82
C TYR A 13 8.47 3.11 -19.78
N GLY A 14 8.50 2.81 -21.08
CA GLY A 14 8.73 3.82 -22.11
C GLY A 14 10.09 4.50 -21.93
N ALA A 15 10.10 5.84 -21.82
CA ALA A 15 11.32 6.62 -21.62
C ALA A 15 11.74 6.77 -20.14
N LYS A 16 10.91 6.31 -19.20
CA LYS A 16 11.16 6.47 -17.76
C LYS A 16 11.76 5.20 -17.19
N SER A 17 12.97 5.30 -16.65
CA SER A 17 13.56 4.23 -15.83
C SER A 17 12.86 4.20 -14.47
N LEU A 18 12.27 3.05 -14.10
CA LEU A 18 11.62 2.86 -12.80
C LEU A 18 12.58 2.20 -11.81
N LEU A 19 13.29 1.17 -12.26
CA LEU A 19 14.33 0.46 -11.52
C LEU A 19 15.61 0.52 -12.35
N GLU A 20 16.71 0.99 -11.78
CA GLU A 20 18.01 1.13 -12.45
C GLU A 20 19.01 0.07 -12.04
N ASP A 21 19.16 -0.13 -10.74
CA ASP A 21 20.14 -1.03 -10.14
C ASP A 21 19.66 -1.43 -8.73
N VAL A 22 18.63 -2.27 -8.68
CA VAL A 22 18.02 -2.71 -7.43
C VAL A 22 18.62 -4.04 -7.00
N SER A 23 19.31 -4.03 -5.86
CA SER A 23 19.89 -5.23 -5.23
C SER A 23 19.58 -5.23 -3.74
N PHE A 24 19.10 -6.36 -3.23
CA PHE A 24 18.83 -6.56 -1.80
C PHE A 24 18.67 -8.05 -1.48
N ILE A 25 18.69 -8.36 -0.19
CA ILE A 25 18.41 -9.70 0.35
C ILE A 25 17.30 -9.52 1.39
N ILE A 26 16.35 -10.46 1.41
CA ILE A 26 15.37 -10.59 2.48
C ILE A 26 15.59 -11.96 3.10
N ASN A 27 15.95 -11.97 4.38
CA ASN A 27 16.14 -13.20 5.14
C ASN A 27 14.80 -13.71 5.69
N GLU A 28 14.79 -14.98 6.08
CA GLU A 28 13.64 -15.62 6.71
C GLU A 28 13.22 -14.86 7.99
N GLY A 29 11.93 -14.48 8.08
CA GLY A 29 11.38 -13.71 9.20
C GLY A 29 11.65 -12.20 9.15
N GLU A 30 12.32 -11.68 8.11
CA GLU A 30 12.48 -10.24 7.96
C GLU A 30 11.20 -9.60 7.43
N HIS A 31 10.75 -8.56 8.12
CA HIS A 31 9.61 -7.76 7.71
C HIS A 31 10.13 -6.43 7.19
N VAL A 32 9.96 -6.18 5.89
CA VAL A 32 10.51 -5.05 5.18
C VAL A 32 9.39 -4.10 4.77
N GLY A 33 9.49 -2.83 5.14
CA GLY A 33 8.60 -1.77 4.68
C GLY A 33 9.19 -1.09 3.46
N LEU A 34 8.49 -1.10 2.33
CA LEU A 34 8.91 -0.43 1.10
C LEU A 34 8.17 0.90 0.92
N ILE A 35 8.94 2.00 0.92
CA ILE A 35 8.45 3.36 0.74
C ILE A 35 9.12 4.04 -0.44
N GLY A 36 8.53 5.14 -0.89
CA GLY A 36 9.00 5.90 -2.05
C GLY A 36 7.90 6.79 -2.59
N GLN A 37 8.25 7.78 -3.41
CA GLN A 37 7.26 8.66 -4.01
C GLN A 37 6.29 7.89 -4.94
N ASN A 38 5.15 8.49 -5.24
CA ASN A 38 4.20 7.86 -6.17
C ASN A 38 4.79 7.80 -7.57
N GLY A 39 4.64 6.65 -8.23
CA GLY A 39 5.22 6.41 -9.55
C GLY A 39 6.74 6.20 -9.57
N THR A 40 7.37 5.87 -8.44
CA THR A 40 8.78 5.42 -8.41
C THR A 40 8.97 3.95 -8.79
N GLY A 41 7.89 3.16 -8.88
CA GLY A 41 7.95 1.75 -9.27
C GLY A 41 7.79 0.75 -8.12
N LYS A 42 7.23 1.12 -6.96
CA LYS A 42 6.99 0.21 -5.82
C LYS A 42 6.14 -1.02 -6.23
N SER A 43 4.94 -0.78 -6.77
CA SER A 43 4.05 -1.83 -7.26
C SER A 43 4.69 -2.65 -8.39
N THR A 44 5.48 -2.01 -9.25
CA THR A 44 6.25 -2.67 -10.31
C THR A 44 7.30 -3.61 -9.74
N LEU A 45 8.03 -3.17 -8.71
CA LEU A 45 8.99 -4.02 -8.00
C LEU A 45 8.27 -5.23 -7.41
N LEU A 46 7.21 -5.04 -6.64
CA LEU A 46 6.43 -6.15 -6.06
C LEU A 46 5.93 -7.13 -7.13
N SER A 47 5.43 -6.63 -8.26
CA SER A 47 4.97 -7.47 -9.38
C SER A 47 6.10 -8.30 -10.00
N ILE A 48 7.30 -7.72 -10.11
CA ILE A 48 8.49 -8.44 -10.58
C ILE A 48 8.91 -9.51 -9.58
N LEU A 49 8.92 -9.19 -8.28
CA LEU A 49 9.27 -10.16 -7.23
C LEU A 49 8.27 -11.32 -7.15
N ALA A 50 6.99 -11.04 -7.44
CA ALA A 50 5.93 -12.04 -7.51
C ALA A 50 5.96 -12.90 -8.79
N GLY A 51 6.80 -12.57 -9.77
CA GLY A 51 6.83 -13.23 -11.08
C GLY A 51 5.66 -12.89 -12.00
N VAL A 52 4.88 -11.85 -11.68
CA VAL A 52 3.75 -11.35 -12.49
C VAL A 52 4.26 -10.45 -13.62
N ASP A 53 5.32 -9.68 -13.37
CA ASP A 53 6.02 -8.88 -14.36
C ASP A 53 7.50 -9.30 -14.47
N PHE A 54 8.18 -8.89 -15.53
CA PHE A 54 9.56 -9.26 -15.82
C PHE A 54 10.48 -8.05 -15.84
N ALA A 55 11.67 -8.20 -15.24
CA ALA A 55 12.74 -7.21 -15.37
C ALA A 55 13.45 -7.33 -16.73
N GLU A 56 14.10 -6.25 -17.16
CA GLU A 56 14.93 -6.21 -18.37
C GLU A 56 16.29 -6.88 -18.14
N SER A 57 16.80 -6.79 -16.92
CA SER A 57 18.04 -7.40 -16.48
C SER A 57 18.04 -7.60 -14.97
N GLY A 58 19.01 -8.37 -14.47
CA GLY A 58 19.15 -8.74 -13.07
C GLY A 58 18.62 -10.14 -12.80
N ASP A 59 18.96 -10.65 -11.63
CA ASP A 59 18.67 -12.02 -11.23
C ASP A 59 17.91 -12.06 -9.90
N ILE A 60 16.94 -12.96 -9.79
CA ILE A 60 16.24 -13.28 -8.55
C ILE A 60 16.59 -14.72 -8.20
N THR A 61 17.15 -14.93 -7.00
CA THR A 61 17.62 -16.24 -6.54
C THR A 61 16.89 -16.63 -5.25
N THR A 62 16.28 -17.82 -5.26
CA THR A 62 15.57 -18.42 -4.13
C THR A 62 15.74 -19.94 -4.14
N SER A 63 15.32 -20.62 -3.06
CA SER A 63 15.15 -22.07 -3.08
C SER A 63 14.06 -22.52 -4.08
N ASN A 64 14.15 -23.74 -4.60
CA ASN A 64 13.19 -24.28 -5.58
C ASN A 64 11.76 -24.45 -5.02
N ASP A 65 11.63 -24.62 -3.70
CA ASP A 65 10.38 -24.77 -2.97
C ASP A 65 9.93 -23.47 -2.30
N TYR A 66 10.50 -22.32 -2.71
CA TYR A 66 10.18 -21.02 -2.13
C TYR A 66 8.84 -20.51 -2.66
N ARG A 67 7.89 -20.28 -1.75
CA ARG A 67 6.54 -19.83 -2.07
C ARG A 67 6.43 -18.33 -1.83
N ILE A 68 5.92 -17.61 -2.82
CA ILE A 68 5.70 -16.18 -2.75
C ILE A 68 4.19 -15.95 -2.85
N GLY A 69 3.61 -15.30 -1.85
CA GLY A 69 2.23 -14.83 -1.90
C GLY A 69 2.21 -13.35 -2.22
N TYR A 70 1.38 -12.95 -3.16
CA TYR A 70 1.31 -11.57 -3.62
C TYR A 70 -0.12 -11.04 -3.61
N LEU A 71 -0.34 -9.97 -2.85
CA LEU A 71 -1.55 -9.17 -2.94
C LEU A 71 -1.28 -7.98 -3.86
N SER A 72 -1.76 -8.09 -5.09
CA SER A 72 -1.78 -6.99 -6.05
C SER A 72 -2.85 -5.94 -5.69
N GLN A 73 -2.76 -4.77 -6.32
CA GLN A 73 -3.74 -3.69 -6.14
C GLN A 73 -5.14 -4.09 -6.62
N GLN A 74 -5.22 -4.92 -7.66
CA GLN A 74 -6.45 -5.52 -8.19
C GLN A 74 -6.23 -7.05 -8.27
N PRO A 75 -6.72 -7.82 -7.29
CA PRO A 75 -6.50 -9.26 -7.30
C PRO A 75 -7.23 -9.91 -8.48
N GLU A 76 -6.54 -10.81 -9.17
CA GLU A 76 -7.13 -11.65 -10.21
C GLU A 76 -7.92 -12.78 -9.55
N LEU A 77 -9.24 -12.60 -9.47
CA LEU A 77 -10.18 -13.60 -8.98
C LEU A 77 -11.15 -13.93 -10.11
N ASP A 78 -11.53 -15.20 -10.21
CA ASP A 78 -12.54 -15.64 -11.17
C ASP A 78 -13.92 -15.18 -10.70
N ASP A 79 -14.65 -14.48 -11.56
CA ASP A 79 -15.95 -13.91 -11.20
C ASP A 79 -17.04 -14.97 -11.02
N GLU A 80 -16.87 -16.16 -11.60
CA GLU A 80 -17.82 -17.26 -11.48
C GLU A 80 -17.66 -18.06 -10.19
N ASP A 81 -16.48 -18.04 -9.58
CA ASP A 81 -16.21 -18.71 -8.32
C ASP A 81 -17.01 -18.06 -7.18
N THR A 82 -17.39 -18.87 -6.21
CA THR A 82 -17.77 -18.40 -4.87
C THR A 82 -16.56 -17.88 -4.11
N ILE A 83 -16.76 -17.07 -3.08
CA ILE A 83 -15.67 -16.65 -2.18
C ILE A 83 -14.94 -17.88 -1.63
N PHE A 84 -15.68 -18.91 -1.21
CA PHE A 84 -15.13 -20.16 -0.73
C PHE A 84 -14.21 -20.79 -1.77
N GLU A 85 -14.69 -21.05 -2.99
CA GLU A 85 -13.87 -21.62 -4.06
C GLU A 85 -12.63 -20.77 -4.34
N ALA A 86 -12.78 -19.45 -4.44
CA ALA A 86 -11.67 -18.54 -4.73
C ALA A 86 -10.55 -18.59 -3.66
N LEU A 87 -10.90 -18.74 -2.39
CA LEU A 87 -9.96 -18.83 -1.26
C LEU A 87 -9.18 -20.14 -1.25
N TYR A 88 -9.85 -21.25 -1.58
CA TYR A 88 -9.24 -22.59 -1.60
C TYR A 88 -8.64 -22.97 -2.96
N LYS A 89 -8.75 -22.09 -3.97
CA LYS A 89 -8.16 -22.26 -5.31
C LYS A 89 -6.64 -22.13 -5.24
N GLY A 90 -5.96 -23.27 -5.15
CA GLY A 90 -4.50 -23.37 -5.14
C GLY A 90 -4.02 -24.77 -4.78
N ASP A 91 -2.71 -24.96 -4.80
CA ASP A 91 -2.07 -26.27 -4.55
C ASP A 91 -1.55 -26.44 -3.11
N HIS A 92 -1.99 -25.59 -2.17
CA HIS A 92 -1.54 -25.71 -0.78
C HIS A 92 -2.12 -27.00 -0.15
N PRO A 93 -1.28 -28.00 0.22
CA PRO A 93 -1.78 -29.31 0.62
C PRO A 93 -2.70 -29.26 1.85
N THR A 94 -2.34 -28.43 2.83
CA THR A 94 -3.13 -28.24 4.06
C THR A 94 -4.49 -27.62 3.79
N LEU A 95 -4.55 -26.52 3.01
CA LEU A 95 -5.82 -25.87 2.65
C LEU A 95 -6.73 -26.81 1.88
N LYS A 96 -6.17 -27.66 1.01
CA LYS A 96 -6.94 -28.66 0.26
C LYS A 96 -7.61 -29.69 1.18
N VAL A 97 -6.91 -30.14 2.22
CA VAL A 97 -7.52 -31.08 3.20
C VAL A 97 -8.64 -30.40 3.98
N VAL A 98 -8.44 -29.14 4.42
CA VAL A 98 -9.47 -28.37 5.12
C VAL A 98 -10.69 -28.12 4.23
N HIS A 99 -10.46 -27.76 2.97
CA HIS A 99 -11.50 -27.61 1.95
C HIS A 99 -12.31 -28.89 1.77
N ASP A 100 -11.63 -30.01 1.49
CA ASP A 100 -12.28 -31.29 1.22
C ASP A 100 -13.08 -31.77 2.44
N TYR A 101 -12.61 -31.44 3.65
CA TYR A 101 -13.31 -31.72 4.91
C TYR A 101 -14.61 -30.91 5.01
N GLU A 102 -14.56 -29.59 4.86
CA GLU A 102 -15.73 -28.70 4.91
C GLU A 102 -16.77 -29.06 3.84
N GLU A 103 -16.33 -29.38 2.62
CA GLU A 103 -17.18 -29.83 1.52
C GLU A 103 -17.96 -31.10 1.89
N VAL A 104 -17.27 -32.10 2.47
CA VAL A 104 -17.89 -33.37 2.87
C VAL A 104 -18.85 -33.18 4.04
N VAL A 105 -18.55 -32.28 4.97
CA VAL A 105 -19.45 -31.94 6.08
C VAL A 105 -20.76 -31.37 5.55
N GLU A 106 -20.70 -30.46 4.58
CA GLU A 106 -21.91 -29.88 3.98
C GLU A 106 -22.70 -30.93 3.18
N GLN A 107 -22.02 -31.76 2.39
CA GLN A 107 -22.68 -32.87 1.66
C GLN A 107 -23.34 -33.88 2.61
N LEU A 108 -22.75 -34.15 3.77
CA LEU A 108 -23.34 -35.01 4.80
C LEU A 108 -24.56 -34.37 5.48
N ARG A 109 -24.62 -33.04 5.60
CA ARG A 109 -25.82 -32.35 6.11
C ARG A 109 -26.99 -32.54 5.16
N GLU A 110 -26.74 -32.47 3.85
CA GLU A 110 -27.77 -32.71 2.83
C GLU A 110 -28.14 -34.20 2.71
N ASN A 111 -27.16 -35.10 2.85
CA ASN A 111 -27.35 -36.55 2.68
C ASN A 111 -26.77 -37.38 3.85
N PRO A 112 -27.40 -37.37 5.05
CA PRO A 112 -26.80 -37.95 6.27
C PRO A 112 -26.61 -39.47 6.26
N THR A 113 -27.31 -40.19 5.39
CA THR A 113 -27.28 -41.67 5.32
C THR A 113 -26.30 -42.22 4.30
N SER A 114 -25.52 -41.36 3.65
CA SER A 114 -24.59 -41.77 2.59
C SER A 114 -23.34 -42.45 3.16
N GLU A 115 -23.24 -43.78 3.01
CA GLU A 115 -22.06 -44.54 3.48
C GLU A 115 -20.74 -44.08 2.82
N SER A 116 -20.78 -43.63 1.56
CA SER A 116 -19.58 -43.16 0.85
C SER A 116 -19.07 -41.84 1.45
N LEU A 117 -19.97 -40.91 1.76
CA LEU A 117 -19.63 -39.65 2.39
C LEU A 117 -19.12 -39.86 3.82
N THR A 118 -19.73 -40.77 4.60
CA THR A 118 -19.26 -41.11 5.94
C THR A 118 -17.84 -41.68 5.91
N LYS A 119 -17.51 -42.55 4.93
CA LYS A 119 -16.14 -43.06 4.75
C LYS A 119 -15.15 -41.95 4.37
N ARG A 120 -15.53 -41.06 3.44
CA ARG A 120 -14.69 -39.92 3.04
C ARG A 120 -14.44 -38.97 4.22
N TYR A 121 -15.47 -38.69 5.02
CA TYR A 121 -15.39 -37.90 6.25
C TYR A 121 -14.36 -38.47 7.21
N SER A 122 -14.45 -39.77 7.55
CA SER A 122 -13.50 -40.39 8.49
C SER A 122 -12.04 -40.33 8.02
N VAL A 123 -11.79 -40.47 6.72
CA VAL A 123 -10.43 -40.34 6.16
C VAL A 123 -9.93 -38.89 6.27
N LEU A 124 -10.78 -37.91 5.99
CA LEU A 124 -10.41 -36.49 6.06
C LEU A 124 -10.24 -36.03 7.51
N GLU A 125 -11.08 -36.48 8.43
CA GLU A 125 -10.95 -36.24 9.86
C GLU A 125 -9.61 -36.76 10.41
N GLN A 126 -9.19 -37.96 9.98
CA GLN A 126 -7.87 -38.48 10.34
C GLN A 126 -6.75 -37.58 9.79
N LYS A 127 -6.84 -37.18 8.52
CA LYS A 127 -5.84 -36.27 7.91
C LYS A 127 -5.80 -34.90 8.60
N MET A 128 -6.95 -34.35 8.99
CA MET A 128 -7.05 -33.09 9.74
C MET A 128 -6.29 -33.19 11.07
N ASN A 129 -6.40 -34.32 11.76
CA ASN A 129 -5.61 -34.55 12.98
C ASN A 129 -4.10 -34.67 12.69
N GLU A 130 -3.71 -35.34 11.60
CA GLU A 130 -2.30 -35.55 11.25
C GLU A 130 -1.55 -34.26 10.88
N ILE A 131 -2.26 -33.28 10.30
CA ILE A 131 -1.67 -32.01 9.83
C ILE A 131 -1.97 -30.81 10.73
N ASP A 132 -2.54 -31.05 11.92
CA ASP A 132 -3.08 -29.99 12.79
C ASP A 132 -4.10 -29.07 12.09
N GLY A 133 -4.84 -29.63 11.11
CA GLY A 133 -5.75 -28.91 10.22
C GLY A 133 -6.89 -28.18 10.95
N TRP A 134 -7.26 -28.60 12.17
CA TRP A 134 -8.23 -27.89 12.99
C TRP A 134 -7.76 -26.48 13.39
N GLN A 135 -6.47 -26.31 13.66
CA GLN A 135 -5.92 -24.98 13.96
C GLN A 135 -6.00 -24.08 12.73
N VAL A 136 -5.68 -24.65 11.57
CA VAL A 136 -5.75 -23.98 10.27
C VAL A 136 -7.19 -23.58 9.94
N GLU A 137 -8.16 -24.45 10.16
CA GLU A 137 -9.59 -24.16 9.98
C GLU A 137 -10.06 -23.00 10.86
N VAL A 138 -9.68 -23.00 12.15
CA VAL A 138 -9.99 -21.90 13.08
C VAL A 138 -9.34 -20.59 12.64
N GLN A 139 -8.08 -20.65 12.19
CA GLN A 139 -7.38 -19.47 11.66
C GLN A 139 -8.08 -18.93 10.41
N ILE A 140 -8.44 -19.78 9.45
CA ILE A 140 -9.18 -19.41 8.24
C ILE A 140 -10.49 -18.70 8.62
N LYS A 141 -11.29 -19.29 9.51
CA LYS A 141 -12.55 -18.68 9.98
C LYS A 141 -12.32 -17.32 10.63
N THR A 142 -11.25 -17.19 11.41
CA THR A 142 -10.86 -15.92 12.04
C THR A 142 -10.49 -14.86 11.01
N ILE A 143 -9.67 -15.21 10.01
CA ILE A 143 -9.28 -14.33 8.90
C ILE A 143 -10.54 -13.83 8.17
N LEU A 144 -11.45 -14.73 7.80
CA LEU A 144 -12.67 -14.39 7.09
C LEU A 144 -13.59 -13.47 7.89
N GLN A 145 -13.79 -13.78 9.16
CA GLN A 145 -14.60 -12.94 10.05
C GLN A 145 -14.00 -11.54 10.18
N LYS A 146 -12.68 -11.43 10.37
CA LYS A 146 -12.00 -10.13 10.53
C LYS A 146 -11.94 -9.33 9.24
N MET A 147 -11.95 -9.99 8.09
CA MET A 147 -12.10 -9.34 6.78
C MET A 147 -13.56 -8.94 6.46
N GLY A 148 -14.52 -9.33 7.29
CA GLY A 148 -15.96 -9.10 7.07
C GLY A 148 -16.52 -9.93 5.90
N LEU A 149 -15.94 -11.09 5.63
CA LEU A 149 -16.36 -12.04 4.60
C LEU A 149 -17.28 -13.10 5.23
N THR A 150 -18.52 -12.71 5.53
CA THR A 150 -19.47 -13.56 6.27
C THR A 150 -20.24 -14.55 5.39
N ASP A 151 -20.51 -14.19 4.14
CA ASP A 151 -21.24 -15.03 3.19
C ASP A 151 -20.27 -15.58 2.14
N ILE A 152 -19.62 -16.69 2.49
CA ILE A 152 -18.58 -17.32 1.65
C ILE A 152 -19.14 -18.02 0.40
N GLN A 153 -20.45 -18.23 0.32
CA GLN A 153 -21.10 -18.84 -0.85
C GLN A 153 -21.47 -17.83 -1.93
N LYS A 154 -21.27 -16.53 -1.64
CA LYS A 154 -21.51 -15.46 -2.60
C LYS A 154 -20.51 -15.51 -3.75
N LYS A 155 -20.99 -15.30 -4.99
CA LYS A 155 -20.13 -15.20 -6.19
C LYS A 155 -19.21 -13.97 -6.14
N VAL A 156 -17.95 -14.16 -6.52
CA VAL A 156 -16.92 -13.11 -6.57
C VAL A 156 -17.33 -11.96 -7.50
N GLY A 157 -17.94 -12.25 -8.65
CA GLY A 157 -18.40 -11.23 -9.61
C GLY A 157 -19.42 -10.24 -9.04
N THR A 158 -20.08 -10.57 -7.93
CA THR A 158 -21.06 -9.70 -7.27
C THR A 158 -20.46 -8.80 -6.18
N LEU A 159 -19.16 -8.92 -5.93
CA LEU A 159 -18.44 -8.17 -4.91
C LEU A 159 -17.99 -6.80 -5.41
N SER A 160 -18.02 -5.81 -4.52
CA SER A 160 -17.36 -4.53 -4.77
C SER A 160 -15.84 -4.71 -4.87
N GLY A 161 -15.13 -3.79 -5.52
CA GLY A 161 -13.66 -3.85 -5.64
C GLY A 161 -12.94 -3.96 -4.29
N GLY A 162 -13.44 -3.27 -3.26
CA GLY A 162 -12.93 -3.39 -1.90
C GLY A 162 -13.15 -4.78 -1.29
N GLN A 163 -14.30 -5.41 -1.54
CA GLN A 163 -14.57 -6.79 -1.10
C GLN A 163 -13.70 -7.80 -1.85
N LYS A 164 -13.51 -7.64 -3.17
CA LYS A 164 -12.57 -8.46 -3.95
C LYS A 164 -11.14 -8.35 -3.40
N LYS A 165 -10.68 -7.14 -3.06
CA LYS A 165 -9.38 -6.92 -2.41
C LYS A 165 -9.25 -7.66 -1.08
N ARG A 166 -10.30 -7.68 -0.27
CA ARG A 166 -10.33 -8.45 0.99
C ARG A 166 -10.29 -9.96 0.78
N VAL A 167 -10.97 -10.48 -0.25
CA VAL A 167 -10.88 -11.90 -0.62
C VAL A 167 -9.46 -12.25 -1.04
N GLY A 168 -8.83 -11.42 -1.87
CA GLY A 168 -7.43 -11.58 -2.26
C GLY A 168 -6.47 -11.56 -1.06
N LEU A 169 -6.66 -10.60 -0.13
CA LEU A 169 -5.87 -10.53 1.09
C LEU A 169 -6.07 -11.79 1.94
N ALA A 170 -7.31 -12.20 2.18
CA ALA A 170 -7.62 -13.41 2.94
C ALA A 170 -6.96 -14.65 2.33
N LYS A 171 -7.05 -14.82 1.01
CA LYS A 171 -6.41 -15.92 0.28
C LYS A 171 -4.91 -15.98 0.56
N VAL A 172 -4.21 -14.87 0.34
CA VAL A 172 -2.75 -14.81 0.48
C VAL A 172 -2.31 -15.06 1.93
N LEU A 173 -3.06 -14.57 2.92
CA LEU A 173 -2.76 -14.83 4.34
C LEU A 173 -2.95 -16.30 4.72
N MET A 174 -3.93 -16.99 4.12
CA MET A 174 -4.19 -18.41 4.38
C MET A 174 -3.10 -19.34 3.81
N GLU A 175 -2.41 -18.91 2.75
CA GLU A 175 -1.37 -19.70 2.10
C GLU A 175 -0.05 -19.77 2.90
N GLU A 176 0.15 -18.86 3.87
CA GLU A 176 1.38 -18.72 4.68
C GLU A 176 2.68 -18.92 3.85
N PRO A 177 2.91 -18.08 2.82
CA PRO A 177 4.08 -18.19 1.93
C PRO A 177 5.42 -17.94 2.65
N ASP A 178 6.53 -18.37 2.05
CA ASP A 178 7.86 -18.04 2.57
C ASP A 178 8.16 -16.53 2.47
N LEU A 179 7.64 -15.86 1.43
CA LEU A 179 7.64 -14.39 1.27
C LEU A 179 6.24 -13.85 0.98
N LEU A 180 5.82 -12.89 1.80
CA LEU A 180 4.54 -12.19 1.66
C LEU A 180 4.75 -10.80 1.07
N LEU A 181 4.18 -10.53 -0.11
CA LEU A 181 4.26 -9.23 -0.80
C LEU A 181 2.90 -8.54 -0.74
N LEU A 182 2.81 -7.39 -0.07
CA LEU A 182 1.56 -6.68 0.15
C LEU A 182 1.61 -5.26 -0.41
N ASP A 183 0.72 -4.96 -1.37
CA ASP A 183 0.57 -3.62 -1.93
C ASP A 183 -0.68 -2.89 -1.39
N GLU A 184 -0.45 -1.95 -0.48
CA GLU A 184 -1.44 -1.14 0.23
C GLU A 184 -2.57 -2.00 0.84
N PRO A 185 -2.27 -2.95 1.73
CA PRO A 185 -3.23 -3.93 2.23
C PRO A 185 -4.30 -3.33 3.16
N THR A 186 -4.04 -2.15 3.73
CA THR A 186 -4.97 -1.43 4.62
C THR A 186 -6.13 -0.79 3.87
N ASN A 187 -5.98 -0.59 2.55
CA ASN A 187 -7.00 0.09 1.77
C ASN A 187 -8.31 -0.70 1.79
N HIS A 188 -9.41 0.03 2.02
CA HIS A 188 -10.77 -0.53 2.12
C HIS A 188 -11.01 -1.44 3.34
N LEU A 189 -10.11 -1.48 4.32
CA LEU A 189 -10.36 -2.04 5.64
C LEU A 189 -10.91 -0.96 6.59
N ASP A 190 -11.61 -1.39 7.64
CA ASP A 190 -11.97 -0.49 8.74
C ASP A 190 -10.92 -0.60 9.85
N LEU A 191 -11.02 0.27 10.86
CA LEU A 191 -10.00 0.38 11.90
C LEU A 191 -9.79 -0.94 12.66
N GLU A 192 -10.87 -1.68 12.98
CA GLU A 192 -10.75 -2.95 13.68
C GLU A 192 -10.02 -4.00 12.83
N ALA A 193 -10.33 -4.08 11.53
CA ALA A 193 -9.63 -4.99 10.62
C ALA A 193 -8.16 -4.59 10.42
N ILE A 194 -7.85 -3.29 10.40
CA ILE A 194 -6.47 -2.79 10.31
C ILE A 194 -5.68 -3.19 11.56
N GLU A 195 -6.21 -2.93 12.76
CA GLU A 195 -5.54 -3.29 14.02
C GLU A 195 -5.31 -4.80 14.14
N TRP A 196 -6.28 -5.61 13.71
CA TRP A 196 -6.11 -7.06 13.66
C TRP A 196 -5.02 -7.47 12.66
N LEU A 197 -5.01 -6.88 11.46
CA LEU A 197 -4.04 -7.20 10.42
C LEU A 197 -2.61 -6.79 10.84
N GLU A 198 -2.46 -5.63 11.50
CA GLU A 198 -1.20 -5.21 12.11
C GLU A 198 -0.68 -6.26 13.09
N GLY A 199 -1.54 -6.72 14.01
CA GLY A 199 -1.16 -7.73 14.99
C GLY A 199 -0.85 -9.09 14.36
N TYR A 200 -1.58 -9.48 13.31
CA TYR A 200 -1.31 -10.71 12.56
C TYR A 200 0.05 -10.63 11.85
N LEU A 201 0.30 -9.57 11.09
CA LEU A 201 1.52 -9.42 10.30
C LEU A 201 2.76 -9.17 11.17
N ALA A 202 2.62 -8.51 12.32
CA ALA A 202 3.73 -8.36 13.27
C ALA A 202 4.23 -9.71 13.81
N ASN A 203 3.37 -10.74 13.85
CA ASN A 203 3.71 -12.10 14.31
C ASN A 203 3.86 -13.10 13.14
N TYR A 204 3.91 -12.60 11.91
CA TYR A 204 4.13 -13.44 10.74
C TYR A 204 5.51 -14.12 10.84
N LYS A 205 5.58 -15.41 10.53
CA LYS A 205 6.83 -16.18 10.66
C LYS A 205 7.71 -16.14 9.41
N GLY A 206 7.09 -15.94 8.25
CA GLY A 206 7.80 -15.82 6.98
C GLY A 206 8.40 -14.43 6.77
N ALA A 207 9.08 -14.25 5.66
CA ALA A 207 9.52 -12.93 5.24
C ALA A 207 8.34 -12.11 4.70
N MET A 208 8.39 -10.78 4.79
CA MET A 208 7.36 -9.90 4.26
C MET A 208 7.97 -8.66 3.62
N MET A 209 7.40 -8.19 2.50
CA MET A 209 7.58 -6.84 1.99
C MET A 209 6.22 -6.13 1.93
N LEU A 210 6.10 -5.02 2.66
CA LEU A 210 4.89 -4.25 2.80
C LEU A 210 5.04 -2.86 2.17
N VAL A 211 4.21 -2.55 1.18
CA VAL A 211 4.02 -1.18 0.67
C VAL A 211 2.77 -0.61 1.32
N THR A 212 2.93 0.47 2.07
CA THR A 212 1.81 1.19 2.67
C THR A 212 2.16 2.65 2.92
N HIS A 213 1.15 3.52 2.87
CA HIS A 213 1.24 4.88 3.35
C HIS A 213 0.92 5.02 4.86
N ASP A 214 0.48 3.95 5.52
CA ASP A 214 0.17 3.94 6.94
C ASP A 214 1.43 3.83 7.81
N ARG A 215 1.73 4.92 8.52
CA ARG A 215 2.91 5.03 9.38
C ARG A 215 2.81 4.16 10.64
N TYR A 216 1.61 4.01 11.19
CA TYR A 216 1.41 3.19 12.39
C TYR A 216 1.58 1.71 12.07
N PHE A 217 1.15 1.31 10.88
CA PHE A 217 1.36 -0.04 10.37
C PHE A 217 2.85 -0.35 10.22
N LEU A 218 3.59 0.53 9.52
CA LEU A 218 5.04 0.38 9.34
C LEU A 218 5.79 0.39 10.68
N GLU A 219 5.32 1.16 11.64
CA GLU A 219 5.94 1.22 12.96
C GLU A 219 5.84 -0.12 13.73
N ARG A 220 4.72 -0.84 13.56
CA ARG A 220 4.42 -2.06 14.32
C ARG A 220 4.81 -3.36 13.63
N ALA A 221 4.66 -3.41 12.31
CA ALA A 221 4.76 -4.66 11.57
C ALA A 221 6.13 -4.91 10.93
N VAL A 222 6.98 -3.88 10.83
CA VAL A 222 8.21 -3.91 10.03
C VAL A 222 9.46 -3.80 10.91
N THR A 223 10.52 -4.51 10.53
CA THR A 223 11.83 -4.51 11.19
C THR A 223 12.91 -3.79 10.38
N HIS A 224 12.70 -3.61 9.07
CA HIS A 224 13.64 -2.92 8.15
C HIS A 224 12.89 -2.04 7.16
N MET A 225 13.43 -0.87 6.83
CA MET A 225 12.81 0.06 5.87
C MET A 225 13.63 0.17 4.60
N PHE A 226 12.99 -0.02 3.46
CA PHE A 226 13.55 0.21 2.13
C PHE A 226 12.93 1.46 1.51
N GLU A 227 13.76 2.42 1.09
CA GLU A 227 13.33 3.58 0.30
C GLU A 227 13.72 3.39 -1.17
N LEU A 228 12.73 3.31 -2.05
CA LEU A 228 12.92 3.33 -3.49
C LEU A 228 12.99 4.77 -4.00
N VAL A 229 14.21 5.21 -4.31
CA VAL A 229 14.52 6.56 -4.78
C VAL A 229 15.46 6.50 -5.98
N ASN A 230 15.11 7.22 -7.05
CA ASN A 230 15.89 7.29 -8.29
C ASN A 230 16.26 5.89 -8.85
N GLY A 231 15.31 4.95 -8.84
CA GLY A 231 15.51 3.59 -9.35
C GLY A 231 16.46 2.72 -8.54
N ARG A 232 16.80 3.10 -7.31
CA ARG A 232 17.64 2.33 -6.39
C ARG A 232 16.95 2.16 -5.05
N ILE A 233 17.30 1.09 -4.35
CA ILE A 233 16.85 0.85 -2.98
C ILE A 233 17.91 1.32 -2.00
N GLU A 234 17.47 2.08 -1.02
CA GLU A 234 18.25 2.44 0.16
C GLU A 234 17.66 1.75 1.37
N ALA A 235 18.44 0.87 2.00
CA ALA A 235 18.02 0.11 3.16
C ALA A 235 18.38 0.84 4.47
N TYR A 236 17.48 0.76 5.43
CA TYR A 236 17.58 1.33 6.76
C TYR A 236 17.22 0.26 7.79
N GLU A 237 18.01 0.17 8.85
CA GLU A 237 17.73 -0.74 9.96
C GLU A 237 16.65 -0.15 10.87
N GLY A 238 15.73 -0.99 11.35
CA GLY A 238 14.63 -0.59 12.22
C GLY A 238 13.36 -0.22 11.46
N ASN A 239 12.38 0.23 12.23
CA ASN A 239 11.04 0.56 11.79
C ASN A 239 10.93 2.00 11.24
N TYR A 240 9.71 2.51 11.09
CA TYR A 240 9.44 3.80 10.46
C TYR A 240 10.04 4.99 11.22
N GLU A 241 9.97 5.03 12.54
CA GLU A 241 10.59 6.09 13.34
C GLU A 241 12.12 6.10 13.16
N SER A 242 12.76 4.93 13.26
CA SER A 242 14.20 4.75 13.07
C SER A 242 14.65 5.21 11.68
N TYR A 243 13.85 4.94 10.66
CA TYR A 243 14.05 5.41 9.30
C TYR A 243 14.02 6.94 9.19
N LEU A 244 13.03 7.61 9.80
CA LEU A 244 12.92 9.08 9.75
C LEU A 244 14.14 9.76 10.36
N GLU A 245 14.66 9.23 11.47
CA GLU A 245 15.87 9.73 12.11
C GLU A 245 17.09 9.57 11.21
N GLN A 246 17.33 8.36 10.68
CA GLN A 246 18.46 8.07 9.79
C GLN A 246 18.41 8.90 8.51
N ARG A 247 17.22 9.05 7.91
CA ARG A 247 17.00 9.90 6.75
C ARG A 247 17.32 11.36 7.07
N SER A 248 16.80 11.90 8.16
CA SER A 248 17.06 13.29 8.57
C SER A 248 18.55 13.56 8.79
N GLN A 249 19.25 12.65 9.48
CA GLN A 249 20.70 12.76 9.69
C GLN A 249 21.45 12.76 8.35
N ARG A 250 21.08 11.87 7.43
CA ARG A 250 21.67 11.78 6.11
C ARG A 250 21.41 13.03 5.27
N GLU A 251 20.19 13.54 5.26
CA GLU A 251 19.83 14.78 4.57
C GLU A 251 20.61 15.98 5.13
N GLN A 252 20.80 16.06 6.46
CA GLN A 252 21.63 17.11 7.06
C GLN A 252 23.11 17.00 6.68
N ILE A 253 23.66 15.79 6.63
CA ILE A 253 25.04 15.55 6.18
C ILE A 253 25.17 15.95 4.70
N ALA A 254 24.24 15.51 3.85
CA ALA A 254 24.19 15.85 2.43
C ALA A 254 24.08 17.37 2.21
N ALA A 255 23.21 18.06 2.96
CA ALA A 255 23.06 19.51 2.89
C ALA A 255 24.34 20.24 3.30
N ARG A 256 25.01 19.82 4.38
CA ARG A 256 26.30 20.38 4.81
C ARG A 256 27.40 20.17 3.76
N MET A 257 27.43 19.00 3.13
CA MET A 257 28.39 18.69 2.07
C MET A 257 28.14 19.52 0.81
N SER A 258 26.88 19.64 0.38
CA SER A 258 26.45 20.47 -0.75
C SER A 258 26.78 21.95 -0.51
N GLN A 259 26.53 22.47 0.68
CA GLN A 259 26.91 23.85 1.04
C GLN A 259 28.42 24.07 1.00
N LYS A 260 29.22 23.12 1.50
CA LYS A 260 30.69 23.18 1.41
C LYS A 260 31.17 23.15 -0.04
N GLN A 261 30.62 22.27 -0.88
CA GLN A 261 30.92 22.19 -2.31
C GLN A 261 30.55 23.50 -3.04
N LYS A 262 29.37 24.06 -2.76
CA LYS A 262 28.93 25.34 -3.36
C LYS A 262 29.85 26.50 -2.98
N ARG A 263 30.30 26.58 -1.71
CA ARG A 263 31.28 27.58 -1.27
C ARG A 263 32.62 27.41 -1.98
N LEU A 264 33.12 26.18 -2.09
CA LEU A 264 34.34 25.87 -2.83
C LEU A 264 34.21 26.29 -4.30
N TYR A 265 33.08 25.96 -4.93
CA TYR A 265 32.79 26.33 -6.32
C TYR A 265 32.83 27.85 -6.53
N LEU A 266 32.19 28.63 -5.65
CA LEU A 266 32.22 30.09 -5.73
C LEU A 266 33.65 30.65 -5.60
N SER A 267 34.44 30.13 -4.65
CA SER A 267 35.83 30.57 -4.49
C SER A 267 36.74 30.22 -5.69
N GLU A 268 36.54 29.05 -6.30
CA GLU A 268 37.30 28.65 -7.49
C GLU A 268 36.81 29.42 -8.74
N LEU A 269 35.52 29.73 -8.85
CA LEU A 269 34.97 30.57 -9.91
C LEU A 269 35.55 31.99 -9.88
N GLU A 270 35.70 32.58 -8.69
CA GLU A 270 36.37 33.87 -8.52
C GLU A 270 37.83 33.82 -8.99
N TRP A 271 38.58 32.76 -8.62
CA TRP A 271 39.94 32.55 -9.09
C TRP A 271 40.03 32.41 -10.61
N MET A 272 39.10 31.69 -11.24
CA MET A 272 39.01 31.57 -12.70
C MET A 272 38.74 32.92 -13.37
N ARG A 273 37.81 33.73 -12.81
CA ARG A 273 37.48 35.07 -13.31
C ARG A 273 38.64 36.07 -13.21
N GLN A 274 39.55 35.88 -12.26
CA GLN A 274 40.77 36.71 -12.11
C GLN A 274 41.84 36.43 -13.18
N GLY A 275 41.54 35.63 -14.21
CA GLY A 275 42.44 35.42 -15.35
C GLY A 275 43.43 34.28 -15.13
N ALA A 276 42.95 33.16 -14.56
CA ALA A 276 43.74 31.94 -14.46
C ALA A 276 44.21 31.46 -15.85
N GLN A 277 45.53 31.44 -16.07
CA GLN A 277 46.12 30.93 -17.31
C GLN A 277 46.80 29.58 -17.06
N ALA A 278 46.53 28.60 -17.93
CA ALA A 278 47.01 27.22 -17.83
C ALA A 278 48.50 27.07 -18.21
N ARG A 279 49.39 27.86 -17.60
CA ARG A 279 50.81 27.94 -17.97
C ARG A 279 51.69 26.89 -17.28
N SER A 280 51.22 26.25 -16.22
CA SER A 280 51.93 25.20 -15.48
C SER A 280 51.05 23.96 -15.26
N THR A 281 51.69 22.80 -15.08
CA THR A 281 51.01 21.53 -14.76
C THR A 281 50.15 21.61 -13.49
N LYS A 282 50.58 22.39 -12.48
CA LYS A 282 49.78 22.64 -11.26
C LYS A 282 48.53 23.48 -11.53
N GLN A 283 48.61 24.47 -12.43
CA GLN A 283 47.45 25.29 -12.82
C GLN A 283 46.48 24.50 -13.69
N GLN A 284 46.97 23.71 -14.64
CA GLN A 284 46.17 22.79 -15.44
C GLN A 284 45.37 21.81 -14.56
N ALA A 285 46.03 21.21 -13.56
CA ALA A 285 45.37 20.32 -12.60
C ALA A 285 44.33 21.04 -11.71
N ARG A 286 44.44 22.35 -11.49
CA ARG A 286 43.44 23.13 -10.76
C ARG A 286 42.22 23.46 -11.62
N ILE A 287 42.44 23.84 -12.89
CA ILE A 287 41.37 24.09 -13.85
C ILE A 287 40.54 22.83 -14.09
N HIS A 288 41.18 21.67 -14.28
CA HIS A 288 40.48 20.40 -14.45
C HIS A 288 39.64 20.01 -13.22
N ARG A 289 40.12 20.32 -12.00
CA ARG A 289 39.34 20.13 -10.76
C ARG A 289 38.14 21.06 -10.67
N PHE A 290 38.28 22.31 -11.12
CA PHE A 290 37.16 23.25 -11.21
C PHE A 290 36.10 22.76 -12.20
N GLU A 291 36.50 22.29 -13.38
CA GLU A 291 35.56 21.74 -14.39
C GLU A 291 34.80 20.51 -13.88
N ALA A 292 35.46 19.62 -13.12
CA ALA A 292 34.81 18.49 -12.47
C ALA A 292 33.81 18.96 -11.39
N LEU A 293 34.21 19.89 -10.52
CA LEU A 293 33.35 20.46 -9.47
C LEU A 293 32.14 21.21 -10.06
N GLU A 294 32.31 21.91 -11.19
CA GLU A 294 31.23 22.60 -11.88
C GLU A 294 30.15 21.62 -12.37
N LYS A 295 30.55 20.47 -12.93
CA LYS A 295 29.62 19.42 -13.37
C LYS A 295 28.80 18.87 -12.19
N GLU A 296 29.45 18.56 -11.07
CA GLU A 296 28.80 18.02 -9.87
C GLU A 296 27.76 18.99 -9.26
N VAL A 297 28.11 20.28 -9.15
CA VAL A 297 27.22 21.29 -8.57
C VAL A 297 26.00 21.55 -9.47
N LYS A 298 26.18 21.59 -10.80
CA LYS A 298 25.07 21.80 -11.75
C LYS A 298 24.07 20.65 -11.75
N GLN A 299 24.51 19.41 -11.58
CA GLN A 299 23.59 18.26 -11.50
C GLN A 299 22.71 18.31 -10.25
N THR A 300 23.27 18.68 -9.10
CA THR A 300 22.57 18.70 -7.79
C THR A 300 21.42 19.74 -7.75
N THR A 301 21.51 20.84 -8.49
CA THR A 301 20.56 21.97 -8.39
C THR A 301 19.23 21.71 -9.12
N SER A 302 19.17 20.68 -9.98
CA SER A 302 18.00 20.39 -10.82
C SER A 302 16.86 19.67 -10.07
N ASN A 303 17.11 19.20 -8.86
CA ASN A 303 16.20 18.35 -8.07
C ASN A 303 15.43 19.09 -6.95
N ASP A 304 15.52 20.42 -6.86
CA ASP A 304 14.79 21.17 -5.83
C ASP A 304 13.27 21.14 -6.11
N LYS A 305 12.54 20.61 -5.11
CA LYS A 305 11.10 20.34 -5.13
C LYS A 305 10.27 21.59 -5.47
N LEU A 306 9.32 21.44 -6.39
CA LEU A 306 8.17 22.34 -6.55
C LEU A 306 7.34 22.34 -5.26
N VAL A 307 7.39 23.45 -4.51
CA VAL A 307 6.44 23.71 -3.43
C VAL A 307 5.24 24.43 -4.06
N MET A 308 4.08 23.76 -4.09
CA MET A 308 2.82 24.43 -4.42
C MET A 308 2.30 25.11 -3.15
N GLU A 309 2.45 26.44 -3.09
CA GLU A 309 1.75 27.26 -2.11
C GLU A 309 0.33 27.51 -2.61
N PHE A 310 -0.67 27.09 -1.84
CA PHE A 310 -2.07 27.40 -2.12
C PHE A 310 -2.45 28.71 -1.40
N ASP A 311 -3.01 29.67 -2.14
CA ASP A 311 -3.57 30.89 -1.57
C ASP A 311 -4.73 30.55 -0.62
N GLN A 312 -4.57 30.84 0.67
CA GLN A 312 -5.62 30.61 1.68
C GLN A 312 -6.58 31.81 1.72
N ALA A 313 -7.78 31.63 1.15
CA ALA A 313 -8.88 32.56 1.39
C ALA A 313 -9.31 32.50 2.88
N ARG A 314 -9.58 33.65 3.51
CA ARG A 314 -10.00 33.72 4.92
C ARG A 314 -11.39 33.09 5.11
N ILE A 315 -11.47 32.07 5.95
CA ILE A 315 -12.71 31.36 6.31
C ILE A 315 -13.29 31.96 7.60
N GLY A 316 -14.60 32.25 7.62
CA GLY A 316 -15.31 32.72 8.81
C GLY A 316 -15.36 31.68 9.95
N LYS A 317 -15.68 32.11 11.18
CA LYS A 317 -15.62 31.26 12.39
C LYS A 317 -16.54 30.03 12.38
N ARG A 318 -17.67 30.08 11.66
CA ARG A 318 -18.63 28.97 11.54
C ARG A 318 -18.58 28.41 10.13
N VAL A 319 -18.28 27.12 10.01
CA VAL A 319 -18.12 26.43 8.72
C VAL A 319 -19.39 25.66 8.38
N PHE A 320 -19.82 24.78 9.28
CA PHE A 320 -21.03 23.97 9.13
C PHE A 320 -21.87 24.02 10.40
N GLN A 321 -23.19 24.04 10.24
CA GLN A 321 -24.17 23.90 11.32
C GLN A 321 -25.27 22.95 10.87
N MET A 322 -25.49 21.91 11.66
CA MET A 322 -26.51 20.89 11.50
C MET A 322 -27.42 20.95 12.72
N GLU A 323 -28.73 21.02 12.50
CA GLU A 323 -29.75 20.95 13.54
C GLU A 323 -30.79 19.89 13.16
N ASP A 324 -30.96 18.89 14.03
CA ASP A 324 -31.85 17.73 13.87
C ASP A 324 -31.77 17.05 12.50
N VAL A 325 -30.55 16.96 11.95
CA VAL A 325 -30.35 16.48 10.58
C VAL A 325 -30.56 14.97 10.50
N GLY A 326 -31.34 14.55 9.51
CA GLY A 326 -31.60 13.15 9.17
C GLY A 326 -31.13 12.81 7.75
N LEU A 327 -30.60 11.62 7.56
CA LEU A 327 -30.17 11.09 6.26
C LEU A 327 -30.43 9.60 6.17
N SER A 328 -31.09 9.18 5.10
CA SER A 328 -31.47 7.81 4.80
C SER A 328 -31.24 7.54 3.32
N ILE A 329 -30.72 6.37 2.99
CA ILE A 329 -30.60 5.92 1.60
C ILE A 329 -31.17 4.52 1.48
N ASN A 330 -32.00 4.31 0.45
CA ASN A 330 -32.61 3.00 0.14
C ASN A 330 -33.31 2.35 1.36
N GLY A 331 -33.95 3.17 2.19
CA GLY A 331 -34.65 2.72 3.41
C GLY A 331 -33.74 2.47 4.63
N GLN A 332 -32.42 2.57 4.50
CA GLN A 332 -31.49 2.48 5.63
C GLN A 332 -31.19 3.88 6.18
N GLN A 333 -31.46 4.06 7.48
CA GLN A 333 -31.15 5.30 8.20
C GLN A 333 -29.65 5.38 8.50
N ILE A 334 -28.98 6.39 7.93
CA ILE A 334 -27.53 6.64 8.10
C ILE A 334 -27.30 7.62 9.25
N VAL A 335 -28.08 8.70 9.29
CA VAL A 335 -28.02 9.72 10.33
C VAL A 335 -29.41 9.97 10.89
N LYS A 336 -29.52 10.05 12.21
CA LYS A 336 -30.74 10.38 12.93
C LYS A 336 -30.48 11.49 13.92
N ASN A 337 -31.22 12.59 13.81
CA ASN A 337 -31.25 13.70 14.76
C ASN A 337 -29.86 14.22 15.11
N LEU A 338 -29.07 14.53 14.08
CA LEU A 338 -27.70 15.02 14.26
C LEU A 338 -27.69 16.53 14.45
N ASP A 339 -27.29 16.95 15.65
CA ASP A 339 -26.95 18.32 15.98
C ASP A 339 -25.43 18.49 16.03
N TRP A 340 -24.87 19.28 15.11
CA TRP A 340 -23.42 19.43 15.02
C TRP A 340 -22.98 20.77 14.46
N ILE A 341 -22.01 21.41 15.13
CA ILE A 341 -21.42 22.68 14.72
C ILE A 341 -19.93 22.49 14.50
N ILE A 342 -19.47 22.79 13.28
CA ILE A 342 -18.06 22.74 12.89
C ILE A 342 -17.54 24.17 12.73
N GLN A 343 -16.51 24.51 13.50
CA GLN A 343 -15.87 25.82 13.47
C GLN A 343 -14.66 25.85 12.53
N SER A 344 -14.19 27.05 12.19
CA SER A 344 -12.97 27.24 11.40
C SER A 344 -11.78 26.53 12.04
N GLN A 345 -10.91 25.94 11.21
CA GLN A 345 -9.70 25.18 11.61
C GLN A 345 -9.97 23.86 12.34
N ALA A 346 -11.23 23.47 12.56
CA ALA A 346 -11.55 22.16 13.09
C ALA A 346 -11.05 21.07 12.13
N ARG A 347 -10.33 20.08 12.68
CA ARG A 347 -9.97 18.85 11.98
C ARG A 347 -10.83 17.74 12.53
N VAL A 348 -11.75 17.22 11.72
CA VAL A 348 -12.67 16.17 12.14
C VAL A 348 -12.39 14.89 11.36
N GLY A 349 -12.17 13.79 12.08
CA GLY A 349 -12.19 12.44 11.51
C GLY A 349 -13.57 11.81 11.64
N ILE A 350 -14.08 11.21 10.57
CA ILE A 350 -15.31 10.41 10.58
C ILE A 350 -14.91 8.94 10.48
N ALA A 351 -15.13 8.18 11.56
CA ALA A 351 -14.78 6.77 11.66
C ALA A 351 -16.03 5.90 11.83
N GLY A 352 -15.93 4.63 11.44
CA GLY A 352 -17.00 3.65 11.54
C GLY A 352 -16.73 2.45 10.63
N VAL A 353 -17.52 1.39 10.76
CA VAL A 353 -17.40 0.19 9.90
C VAL A 353 -17.68 0.53 8.44
N ASN A 354 -17.16 -0.30 7.53
CA ASN A 354 -17.42 -0.11 6.11
C ASN A 354 -18.89 -0.44 5.78
N GLY A 355 -19.49 0.36 4.90
CA GLY A 355 -20.92 0.26 4.58
C GLY A 355 -21.87 1.00 5.52
N VAL A 356 -21.40 1.62 6.62
CA VAL A 356 -22.28 2.40 7.54
C VAL A 356 -22.80 3.72 6.95
N GLY A 357 -22.33 4.13 5.76
CA GLY A 357 -22.77 5.36 5.09
C GLY A 357 -21.84 6.57 5.22
N LYS A 358 -20.57 6.38 5.60
CA LYS A 358 -19.57 7.47 5.72
C LYS A 358 -19.47 8.33 4.44
N SER A 359 -19.24 7.68 3.29
CA SER A 359 -19.13 8.37 2.00
C SER A 359 -20.43 9.07 1.61
N THR A 360 -21.57 8.45 1.91
CA THR A 360 -22.89 9.04 1.70
C THR A 360 -23.09 10.31 2.52
N PHE A 361 -22.72 10.29 3.80
CA PHE A 361 -22.79 11.46 4.66
C PHE A 361 -21.88 12.59 4.15
N LEU A 362 -20.67 12.26 3.67
CA LEU A 362 -19.78 13.25 3.04
C LEU A 362 -20.37 13.81 1.73
N ASN A 363 -21.01 12.98 0.90
CA ASN A 363 -21.74 13.44 -0.28
C ASN A 363 -22.85 14.42 0.08
N ALA A 364 -23.56 14.18 1.19
CA ALA A 364 -24.61 15.08 1.66
C ALA A 364 -24.04 16.43 2.15
N ILE A 365 -22.94 16.40 2.92
CA ILE A 365 -22.20 17.62 3.31
C ILE A 365 -21.71 18.40 2.09
N ALA A 366 -21.23 17.69 1.06
CA ALA A 366 -20.77 18.29 -0.19
C ALA A 366 -21.91 18.83 -1.06
N GLY A 367 -23.17 18.69 -0.65
CA GLY A 367 -24.35 19.15 -1.38
C GLY A 367 -24.72 18.29 -2.59
N GLN A 368 -24.15 17.09 -2.73
CA GLN A 368 -24.46 16.16 -3.82
C GLN A 368 -25.75 15.39 -3.57
N ILE A 369 -26.12 15.22 -2.30
CA ILE A 369 -27.35 14.54 -1.87
C ILE A 369 -28.00 15.43 -0.80
N PRO A 370 -29.32 15.70 -0.87
CA PRO A 370 -29.99 16.45 0.18
C PRO A 370 -30.09 15.62 1.47
N PHE A 371 -30.15 16.30 2.61
CA PHE A 371 -30.61 15.69 3.86
C PHE A 371 -32.12 15.49 3.81
N ASP A 372 -32.63 14.43 4.43
CA ASP A 372 -34.06 14.11 4.44
C ASP A 372 -34.86 15.01 5.39
N SER A 373 -34.21 15.43 6.48
CA SER A 373 -34.81 16.24 7.54
C SER A 373 -33.76 17.10 8.23
N GLY A 374 -34.25 18.07 9.02
CA GLY A 374 -33.42 19.02 9.76
C GLY A 374 -32.90 20.17 8.89
N GLN A 375 -31.98 20.95 9.45
CA GLN A 375 -31.40 22.11 8.81
C GLN A 375 -29.89 21.97 8.71
N PHE A 376 -29.36 22.05 7.49
CA PHE A 376 -27.92 22.13 7.23
C PHE A 376 -27.56 23.50 6.66
N VAL A 377 -26.74 24.25 7.40
CA VAL A 377 -26.27 25.60 7.04
C VAL A 377 -24.77 25.56 6.81
N VAL A 378 -24.34 26.04 5.63
CA VAL A 378 -22.94 26.23 5.26
C VAL A 378 -22.60 27.71 5.38
N GLY A 379 -21.46 28.04 5.99
CA GLY A 379 -21.00 29.42 6.11
C GLY A 379 -20.74 30.08 4.75
N GLU A 380 -21.11 31.36 4.59
CA GLU A 380 -21.06 32.08 3.30
C GLU A 380 -19.69 32.12 2.64
N THR A 381 -18.61 32.15 3.43
CA THR A 381 -17.22 32.18 2.94
C THR A 381 -16.63 30.78 2.68
N VAL A 382 -17.39 29.72 2.96
CA VAL A 382 -16.90 28.34 2.86
C VAL A 382 -17.00 27.88 1.42
N ARG A 383 -15.85 27.47 0.86
CA ARG A 383 -15.81 26.72 -0.40
C ARG A 383 -15.49 25.27 -0.06
N ILE A 384 -16.42 24.37 -0.38
CA ILE A 384 -16.24 22.95 -0.14
C ILE A 384 -15.43 22.36 -1.29
N ALA A 385 -14.26 21.84 -0.97
CA ALA A 385 -13.51 20.96 -1.86
C ALA A 385 -13.75 19.52 -1.41
N TYR A 386 -14.28 18.69 -2.29
CA TYR A 386 -14.60 17.30 -1.98
C TYR A 386 -13.81 16.36 -2.90
N TYR A 387 -12.96 15.54 -2.28
CA TYR A 387 -12.19 14.50 -2.96
C TYR A 387 -12.87 13.15 -2.75
N LYS A 388 -13.28 12.52 -3.86
CA LYS A 388 -13.99 11.23 -3.83
C LYS A 388 -12.99 10.06 -3.80
N GLN A 389 -13.43 8.95 -3.21
CA GLN A 389 -12.65 7.72 -3.16
C GLN A 389 -12.73 6.90 -4.46
N GLN A 390 -13.71 7.17 -5.32
CA GLN A 390 -13.76 6.59 -6.67
C GLN A 390 -13.11 7.57 -7.64
N ASP A 391 -12.10 7.09 -8.35
CA ASP A 391 -11.56 7.78 -9.51
C ASP A 391 -12.69 7.90 -10.54
N GLU A 392 -13.05 9.13 -10.92
CA GLU A 392 -13.78 9.33 -12.17
C GLU A 392 -12.83 8.92 -13.29
N ASP A 393 -13.27 8.04 -14.20
CA ASP A 393 -12.47 7.60 -15.36
C ASP A 393 -12.00 8.84 -16.14
N ILE A 394 -10.74 9.23 -15.93
CA ILE A 394 -10.12 10.30 -16.70
C ILE A 394 -9.93 9.72 -18.11
N PRO A 395 -10.49 10.36 -19.16
CA PRO A 395 -10.35 9.88 -20.52
C PRO A 395 -8.86 9.74 -20.88
N MET A 396 -8.41 8.50 -21.15
CA MET A 396 -7.00 8.21 -21.45
C MET A 396 -6.49 8.88 -22.75
N ASP A 397 -7.41 9.42 -23.54
CA ASP A 397 -7.14 10.18 -24.76
C ASP A 397 -6.84 11.67 -24.50
N LYS A 398 -6.97 12.16 -23.26
CA LYS A 398 -6.73 13.58 -22.91
C LYS A 398 -5.44 13.77 -22.11
N GLN A 399 -4.67 14.78 -22.50
CA GLN A 399 -3.57 15.27 -21.65
C GLN A 399 -4.15 15.87 -20.37
N LEU A 400 -3.54 15.57 -19.21
CA LEU A 400 -3.99 16.02 -17.89
C LEU A 400 -4.28 17.53 -17.82
N ILE A 401 -3.48 18.34 -18.52
CA ILE A 401 -3.64 19.80 -18.56
C ILE A 401 -4.88 20.28 -19.33
N GLN A 402 -5.40 19.47 -20.26
CA GLN A 402 -6.65 19.73 -20.97
C GLN A 402 -7.87 19.24 -20.18
N TYR A 403 -7.69 18.27 -19.28
CA TYR A 403 -8.74 17.79 -18.39
C TYR A 403 -8.99 18.74 -17.20
N LEU A 404 -7.93 19.36 -16.68
CA LEU A 404 -8.00 20.31 -15.56
C LEU A 404 -8.46 21.73 -15.94
N ARG A 405 -8.86 21.96 -17.19
CA ARG A 405 -9.21 23.29 -17.73
C ARG A 405 -10.70 23.58 -17.75
#